data_AF-A0A5A8F296-F1
#
_entry.id   AF-A0A5A8F296-F1
#
_cell.length_a   1.000
_cell.length_b   1.000
_cell.length_c   1.000
_cell.angle_alpha   90.00
_cell.angle_beta   90.00
_cell.angle_gamma   90.00
#
_symmetry.space_group_name_H-M   'P 1'
#
loop_
_entity.id
_entity.type
_entity.pdbx_description
1 polymer ?
#
loop_
_entity_poly.entity_id
_entity_poly.type
_entity_poly.pdbx_seq_one_letter_code
_entity_poly.pdbx_strand_id
1 'polypeptide(L)'
;MSFDFYKFLEVSKTIKNNSQWVEEQHFIRTGISRAYYSVFRPARDKIKRFDFYDFMSEFKGSHDEIVKVLKILGIKQRKIRSLPHIFETLRRLRVNADYKDEKLNKEDLEKAISHAERCHSLIKQIQRY
;
A
#
# COMPACT_ATOMS: atom_id res chain seq x y z
N MET A 1 -4.10 10.79 20.40
CA MET A 1 -3.44 9.62 19.77
C MET A 1 -3.81 9.56 18.30
N SER A 2 -2.84 9.53 17.39
CA SER A 2 -3.10 9.24 15.97
C SER A 2 -3.22 7.74 15.75
N PHE A 3 -4.14 7.31 14.88
CA PHE A 3 -4.28 5.90 14.51
C PHE A 3 -3.02 5.37 13.81
N ASP A 4 -2.52 4.20 14.23
CA ASP A 4 -1.36 3.55 13.62
C ASP A 4 -1.79 2.65 12.45
N PHE A 5 -1.65 3.17 11.23
CA PHE A 5 -1.98 2.42 10.02
C PHE A 5 -1.06 1.23 9.74
N TYR A 6 0.15 1.17 10.33
CA TYR A 6 1.05 0.04 10.12
C TYR A 6 0.47 -1.27 10.69
N LYS A 7 -0.36 -1.18 11.75
CA LYS A 7 -1.04 -2.34 12.35
C LYS A 7 -1.98 -3.06 11.39
N PHE A 8 -2.45 -2.42 10.32
CA PHE A 8 -3.24 -3.13 9.31
C PHE A 8 -2.46 -4.26 8.61
N LEU A 9 -1.14 -4.17 8.51
CA LEU A 9 -0.34 -5.27 7.99
C LEU A 9 -0.37 -6.49 8.93
N GLU A 10 -0.39 -6.26 10.24
CA GLU A 10 -0.52 -7.33 11.24
C GLU A 10 -1.87 -8.03 11.08
N VAL A 11 -2.95 -7.28 10.89
CA VAL A 11 -4.29 -7.85 10.63
C VAL A 11 -4.27 -8.74 9.38
N SER A 12 -3.66 -8.29 8.28
CA SER A 12 -3.52 -9.11 7.07
C SER A 12 -2.76 -10.40 7.33
N LYS A 13 -1.67 -10.35 8.11
CA LYS A 13 -0.89 -11.53 8.49
C LYS A 13 -1.67 -12.48 9.39
N THR A 14 -2.45 -11.96 10.34
CA THR A 14 -3.34 -12.76 11.18
C THR A 14 -4.36 -13.52 10.33
N ILE A 15 -4.97 -12.86 9.34
CA ILE A 15 -5.90 -13.50 8.41
C ILE A 15 -5.20 -14.61 7.62
N LYS A 16 -4.04 -14.33 7.04
CA LYS A 16 -3.24 -15.30 6.27
C LYS A 16 -2.86 -16.55 7.07
N ASN A 17 -2.59 -16.39 8.36
CA ASN A 17 -2.13 -17.46 9.25
C ASN A 17 -3.28 -18.24 9.90
N ASN A 18 -4.52 -17.77 9.82
CA ASN A 18 -5.69 -18.49 10.30
C ASN A 18 -6.22 -19.40 9.18
N SER A 19 -6.11 -20.72 9.36
CA SER A 19 -6.51 -21.72 8.36
C SER A 19 -7.99 -21.68 7.99
N GLN A 20 -8.87 -21.26 8.89
CA GLN A 20 -10.29 -21.12 8.59
C GLN A 20 -10.57 -19.85 7.80
N TRP A 21 -9.95 -18.74 8.18
CA TRP A 21 -10.21 -17.44 7.54
C TRP A 21 -9.61 -17.35 6.14
N VAL A 22 -8.50 -18.03 5.88
CA VAL A 22 -7.83 -17.96 4.58
C VAL A 22 -8.55 -18.73 3.47
N GLU A 23 -9.56 -19.52 3.79
CA GLU A 23 -10.42 -20.23 2.81
C GLU A 23 -11.66 -19.40 2.42
N GLU A 24 -11.94 -18.34 3.18
CA GLU A 24 -13.16 -17.56 3.10
C GLU A 24 -12.94 -16.22 2.37
N GLN A 25 -13.73 -15.96 1.32
CA GLN A 25 -13.51 -14.81 0.43
C GLN A 25 -13.52 -13.46 1.16
N HIS A 26 -14.44 -13.28 2.10
CA HIS A 26 -14.57 -12.01 2.82
C HIS A 26 -13.35 -11.70 3.69
N PHE A 27 -12.71 -12.72 4.27
CA PHE A 27 -11.47 -12.57 5.01
C PHE A 27 -10.28 -12.31 4.09
N ILE A 28 -10.10 -13.08 3.01
CA ILE A 28 -9.04 -12.85 2.02
C ILE A 28 -9.09 -11.41 1.49
N ARG A 29 -10.27 -10.97 1.06
CA ARG A 29 -10.52 -9.62 0.53
C ARG A 29 -10.20 -8.55 1.57
N THR A 30 -10.67 -8.74 2.81
CA THR A 30 -10.35 -7.85 3.92
C THR A 30 -8.84 -7.77 4.16
N GLY A 31 -8.15 -8.91 4.16
CA GLY A 31 -6.70 -8.98 4.33
C GLY A 31 -5.93 -8.20 3.26
N ILE A 32 -6.32 -8.33 1.99
CA ILE A 32 -5.72 -7.57 0.89
C ILE A 32 -5.98 -6.06 1.05
N SER A 33 -7.22 -5.68 1.38
CA SER A 33 -7.59 -4.28 1.62
C SER A 33 -6.78 -3.67 2.77
N ARG A 34 -6.64 -4.39 3.90
CA ARG A 34 -5.81 -3.96 5.04
C ARG A 34 -4.34 -3.85 4.66
N ALA A 35 -3.79 -4.79 3.89
CA ALA A 35 -2.41 -4.72 3.44
C ALA A 35 -2.16 -3.46 2.61
N TYR A 36 -3.08 -3.12 1.70
CA TYR A 36 -3.01 -1.88 0.92
C TYR A 36 -3.06 -0.62 1.79
N TYR A 37 -4.04 -0.50 2.68
CA TYR A 37 -4.18 0.70 3.51
C TYR A 37 -3.07 0.87 4.54
N SER A 38 -2.41 -0.22 4.93
CA SER A 38 -1.19 -0.18 5.74
C SER A 38 -0.05 0.58 5.03
N VAL A 39 -0.08 0.66 3.70
CA VAL A 39 0.94 1.33 2.88
C VAL A 39 0.47 2.71 2.44
N PHE A 40 -0.76 2.81 1.91
CA PHE A 40 -1.27 4.05 1.32
C PHE A 40 -1.27 5.20 2.31
N ARG A 41 -1.72 4.97 3.55
CA ARG A 41 -1.81 6.03 4.56
C ARG A 41 -0.44 6.53 4.99
N PRO A 42 0.53 5.66 5.38
CA PRO A 42 1.89 6.12 5.64
C PRO A 42 2.58 6.77 4.43
N ALA A 43 2.39 6.26 3.21
CA ALA A 43 2.94 6.88 2.00
C ALA A 43 2.40 8.31 1.82
N ARG A 44 1.08 8.48 1.95
CA ARG A 44 0.42 9.79 1.89
C ARG A 44 0.97 10.72 2.95
N ASP A 45 1.02 10.28 4.20
CA ASP A 45 1.48 11.12 5.30
C ASP A 45 2.97 11.48 5.17
N LYS A 46 3.81 10.56 4.67
CA LYS A 46 5.21 10.81 4.37
C LYS A 46 5.39 11.83 3.24
N ILE A 47 4.62 11.70 2.15
CA ILE A 47 4.62 12.64 1.03
C ILE A 47 4.16 14.02 1.47
N LYS A 48 3.10 14.11 2.29
CA LYS A 48 2.62 15.37 2.86
C LYS A 48 3.63 16.06 3.80
N ARG A 49 4.65 15.35 4.28
CA ARG A 49 5.71 15.99 5.09
C ARG A 49 6.84 16.54 4.22
N PHE A 50 6.86 16.23 2.94
CA PHE A 50 7.80 16.83 2.02
C PHE A 50 7.14 18.08 1.43
N ASP A 51 7.90 19.17 1.30
CA ASP A 51 7.45 20.42 0.66
C ASP A 51 7.29 20.26 -0.87
N PHE A 52 6.83 19.10 -1.32
CA PHE A 52 6.24 18.92 -2.66
C PHE A 52 4.99 19.77 -2.87
N TYR A 53 4.46 20.35 -1.79
CA TYR A 53 3.32 21.25 -1.79
C TYR A 53 3.51 22.47 -2.69
N ASP A 54 4.73 22.98 -2.84
CA ASP A 54 4.99 24.13 -3.71
C ASP A 54 4.78 23.79 -5.20
N PHE A 55 4.89 22.52 -5.59
CA PHE A 55 4.66 22.06 -6.97
C PHE A 55 3.24 21.55 -7.25
N MET A 56 2.44 21.30 -6.21
CA MET A 56 1.12 20.67 -6.33
C MET A 56 0.14 21.36 -5.38
N SER A 57 -0.18 22.63 -5.68
CA SER A 57 -1.16 23.44 -4.92
C SER A 57 -2.54 22.77 -4.75
N GLU A 58 -2.84 21.73 -5.54
CA GLU A 58 -4.09 20.97 -5.50
C GLU A 58 -3.95 19.53 -4.99
N PHE A 59 -2.85 19.12 -4.34
CA PHE A 59 -2.68 17.72 -3.92
C PHE A 59 -3.75 17.27 -2.91
N LYS A 60 -4.71 16.45 -3.35
CA LYS A 60 -5.78 15.90 -2.48
C LYS A 60 -5.34 14.60 -1.79
N GLY A 61 -4.29 13.96 -2.31
CA GLY A 61 -3.74 12.71 -1.83
C GLY A 61 -4.62 11.51 -2.19
N SER A 62 -5.26 11.57 -3.36
CA SER A 62 -5.89 10.45 -4.03
C SER A 62 -4.86 9.36 -4.37
N HIS A 63 -5.35 8.16 -4.66
CA HIS A 63 -4.49 7.02 -5.00
C HIS A 63 -3.60 7.31 -6.22
N ASP A 64 -4.15 7.96 -7.25
CA ASP A 64 -3.42 8.31 -8.47
C ASP A 64 -2.35 9.38 -8.24
N GLU A 65 -2.66 10.39 -7.44
CA GLU A 65 -1.68 11.43 -7.09
C GLU A 65 -0.50 10.84 -6.31
N ILE A 66 -0.76 9.94 -5.36
CA ILE A 66 0.30 9.24 -4.62
C ILE A 66 1.22 8.49 -5.57
N VAL A 67 0.66 7.74 -6.53
CA VAL A 67 1.44 6.99 -7.52
C VAL A 67 2.28 7.93 -8.39
N LYS A 68 1.71 9.05 -8.85
CA LYS A 68 2.44 10.06 -9.63
C LYS A 68 3.64 10.61 -8.85
N VAL A 69 3.43 11.00 -7.59
CA VAL A 69 4.51 11.51 -6.73
C VAL A 69 5.57 10.44 -6.50
N LEU A 70 5.17 9.21 -6.17
CA LEU A 70 6.11 8.10 -6.00
C LEU A 70 6.93 7.85 -7.27
N LYS A 71 6.36 7.96 -8.48
CA LYS A 71 7.10 7.85 -9.74
C LYS A 71 8.19 8.92 -9.86
N ILE A 72 7.86 10.17 -9.57
CA ILE A 72 8.82 11.28 -9.59
C ILE A 72 9.95 11.02 -8.58
N LEU A 73 9.58 10.60 -7.36
CA LEU A 73 10.52 10.23 -6.31
C LEU A 73 11.43 9.08 -6.74
N GLY A 74 10.88 8.04 -7.36
CA GLY A 74 11.64 6.88 -7.83
C GLY A 74 12.63 7.17 -8.94
N ILE A 75 12.37 8.20 -9.78
CA ILE A 75 13.33 8.69 -10.78
C ILE A 75 14.54 9.34 -10.10
N LYS A 76 14.26 10.20 -9.12
CA LYS A 76 15.28 11.01 -8.42
C LYS A 76 16.04 10.23 -7.35
N GLN A 77 15.41 9.24 -6.70
CA GLN A 77 15.98 8.45 -5.61
C GLN A 77 16.06 6.97 -6.01
N ARG A 78 17.21 6.55 -6.54
CA ARG A 78 17.44 5.19 -7.09
C ARG A 78 17.04 4.06 -6.13
N LYS A 79 17.24 4.25 -4.82
CA LYS A 79 16.91 3.26 -3.77
C LYS A 79 15.42 2.89 -3.74
N ILE A 80 14.54 3.82 -4.11
CA ILE A 80 13.08 3.65 -4.11
C ILE A 80 12.47 3.54 -5.50
N ARG A 81 13.30 3.37 -6.55
CA ARG A 81 12.84 3.32 -7.96
C ARG A 81 11.75 2.28 -8.22
N SER A 82 11.76 1.17 -7.49
CA SER A 82 10.77 0.09 -7.64
C SER A 82 9.45 0.34 -6.87
N LEU A 83 9.44 1.27 -5.91
CA LEU A 83 8.29 1.55 -5.06
C LEU A 83 6.99 1.83 -5.83
N PRO A 84 6.97 2.65 -6.89
CA PRO A 84 5.72 2.97 -7.59
C PRO A 84 5.09 1.75 -8.24
N HIS A 85 5.89 0.85 -8.80
CA HIS A 85 5.41 -0.35 -9.47
C HIS A 85 4.84 -1.37 -8.47
N ILE A 86 5.53 -1.55 -7.34
CA ILE A 86 5.07 -2.45 -6.27
C ILE A 86 3.78 -1.89 -5.64
N PHE A 87 3.74 -0.58 -5.39
CA PHE A 87 2.57 0.11 -4.86
C PHE A 87 1.36 -0.03 -5.80
N GLU A 88 1.55 0.15 -7.11
CA GLU A 88 0.48 0.01 -8.09
C GLU A 88 -0.02 -1.44 -8.18
N THR A 89 0.87 -2.41 -8.08
CA THR A 89 0.48 -3.83 -8.03
C THR A 89 -0.37 -4.13 -6.79
N LEU A 90 0.02 -3.60 -5.62
CA LEU A 90 -0.78 -3.73 -4.40
C LEU A 90 -2.14 -3.01 -4.53
N ARG A 91 -2.18 -1.85 -5.18
CA ARG A 91 -3.42 -1.11 -5.46
C ARG A 91 -4.37 -1.95 -6.33
N ARG A 92 -3.86 -2.58 -7.39
CA ARG A 92 -4.68 -3.44 -8.27
C ARG A 92 -5.27 -4.63 -7.54
N LEU A 93 -4.48 -5.29 -6.69
CA LEU A 93 -4.98 -6.37 -5.82
C LEU A 93 -6.12 -5.88 -4.93
N ARG A 94 -5.96 -4.72 -4.30
CA ARG A 94 -7.05 -4.11 -3.50
C ARG A 94 -8.27 -3.76 -4.33
N VAL A 95 -8.10 -3.22 -5.54
CA VAL A 95 -9.23 -2.93 -6.43
C VAL A 95 -9.99 -4.21 -6.78
N ASN A 96 -9.28 -5.31 -7.03
CA ASN A 96 -9.89 -6.61 -7.25
C ASN A 96 -10.67 -7.07 -6.00
N ALA A 97 -10.02 -7.02 -4.83
CA ALA A 97 -10.61 -7.43 -3.56
C ALA A 97 -11.84 -6.63 -3.12
N ASP A 98 -11.84 -5.31 -3.33
CA ASP A 98 -12.89 -4.42 -2.81
C ASP A 98 -14.05 -4.23 -3.80
N TYR A 99 -13.83 -4.38 -5.11
CA TYR A 99 -14.79 -3.91 -6.13
C TYR A 99 -15.06 -4.87 -7.29
N LYS A 100 -14.45 -6.07 -7.30
CA LYS A 100 -14.64 -7.05 -8.37
C LYS A 100 -15.12 -8.38 -7.80
N ASP A 101 -15.84 -9.15 -8.61
CA ASP A 101 -16.42 -10.44 -8.20
C ASP A 101 -15.49 -11.64 -8.44
N GLU A 102 -14.25 -11.40 -8.87
CA GLU A 102 -13.27 -12.46 -9.10
C GLU A 102 -12.93 -13.21 -7.81
N LYS A 103 -12.81 -14.54 -7.90
CA LYS A 103 -12.41 -15.36 -6.76
C LYS A 103 -10.93 -15.12 -6.47
N LEU A 104 -10.61 -14.73 -5.24
CA LEU A 104 -9.24 -14.53 -4.78
C LEU A 104 -8.81 -15.72 -3.92
N ASN A 105 -7.51 -16.02 -3.92
CA ASN A 105 -6.97 -17.14 -3.16
C ASN A 105 -5.99 -16.66 -2.08
N LYS A 106 -5.46 -17.62 -1.32
CA LYS A 106 -4.42 -17.37 -0.31
C LYS A 106 -3.17 -16.71 -0.91
N GLU A 107 -2.78 -17.11 -2.11
CA GLU A 107 -1.59 -16.59 -2.80
C GLU A 107 -1.73 -15.10 -3.13
N ASP A 108 -2.93 -14.65 -3.49
CA ASP A 108 -3.24 -13.22 -3.68
C ASP A 108 -3.03 -12.42 -2.40
N LEU A 109 -3.49 -12.95 -1.26
CA LEU A 109 -3.27 -12.34 0.06
C LEU A 109 -1.79 -12.33 0.43
N GLU A 110 -1.07 -13.42 0.20
CA GLU A 110 0.37 -13.52 0.46
C GLU A 110 1.17 -12.53 -0.39
N LYS A 111 0.80 -12.39 -1.67
CA LYS A 111 1.36 -11.40 -2.58
C LYS A 111 1.09 -9.98 -2.10
N ALA A 112 -0.13 -9.70 -1.64
CA ALA A 112 -0.48 -8.39 -1.09
C ALA A 112 0.36 -8.06 0.16
N ILE A 113 0.52 -9.01 1.08
CA ILE A 113 1.35 -8.86 2.29
C ILE A 113 2.81 -8.61 1.92
N SER A 114 3.39 -9.42 1.02
CA SER A 114 4.78 -9.28 0.57
C SER A 114 5.04 -7.91 -0.08
N HIS A 115 4.11 -7.46 -0.93
CA HIS A 115 4.20 -6.13 -1.53
C HIS A 115 4.06 -5.02 -0.49
N ALA A 116 3.20 -5.18 0.52
CA ALA A 116 3.05 -4.20 1.59
C ALA A 116 4.33 -4.06 2.42
N GLU A 117 4.95 -5.16 2.83
CA GLU A 117 6.23 -5.17 3.54
C GLU A 117 7.34 -4.48 2.75
N ARG A 118 7.45 -4.81 1.47
CA ARG A 118 8.45 -4.20 0.59
C ARG A 118 8.19 -2.70 0.44
N CYS A 119 6.93 -2.28 0.27
CA CYS A 119 6.57 -0.87 0.24
C CYS A 119 6.92 -0.16 1.56
N HIS A 120 6.64 -0.75 2.72
CA HIS A 120 7.00 -0.16 4.02
C HIS A 120 8.50 0.09 4.13
N SER A 121 9.32 -0.89 3.76
CA SER A 121 10.78 -0.75 3.76
C SER A 121 11.26 0.39 2.87
N LEU A 122 10.68 0.52 1.68
CA LEU A 122 11.04 1.58 0.72
C LEU A 122 10.51 2.96 1.15
N ILE A 123 9.31 3.05 1.73
CA ILE A 123 8.74 4.32 2.23
C ILE A 123 9.60 4.93 3.33
N LYS A 124 10.17 4.09 4.22
CA LYS A 124 11.09 4.53 5.26
C LYS A 124 12.36 5.17 4.69
N GLN A 125 12.78 4.73 3.50
CA GLN A 125 13.97 5.24 2.81
C GLN A 125 13.73 6.52 2.01
N ILE A 126 12.49 7.00 1.89
CA ILE A 126 12.23 8.26 1.19
C ILE A 126 12.86 9.41 2.00
N GLN A 127 13.75 10.14 1.36
CA GLN A 127 14.44 11.30 1.92
C GLN A 127 13.77 12.61 1.45
N ARG A 128 13.86 13.66 2.29
CA ARG A 128 13.56 15.04 1.90
C ARG A 128 14.50 15.44 0.77
N TYR A 129 14.00 16.24 -0.18
CA TYR A 129 14.87 16.99 -1.08
C TYR A 129 15.52 18.13 -0.32
#